data_AF-A0A199W7E4-F1
#
_entry.id   AF-A0A199W7E4-F1
#
_cell.length_a   1.000
_cell.length_b   1.000
_cell.length_c   1.000
_cell.angle_alpha   90.00
_cell.angle_beta   90.00
_cell.angle_gamma   90.00
#
_symmetry.space_group_name_H-M   'P 1'
#
loop_
_entity.id
_entity.type
_entity.pdbx_description
1 polymer ?
#
loop_
_entity_poly.entity_id
_entity_poly.type
_entity_poly.pdbx_seq_one_letter_code
_entity_poly.pdbx_strand_id
1 'polypeptide(L)'
;AHVDGQVSFHVINKCPFRVWPAAAPNTGHPVIADGGGFLLQPGQGKQVKAPPTWSGRLWGRTGCSFGSGSGSGSGSGSEPAGCQTGDCQGLLSCNGTIGMPPATLVEVSLQEDKSKPSFYDVSLVDGYNLPIAVSTRAADRNCLINGCTKSPNSVCPRELSVTDGSGGAVVACKSACLAFDLDVFCCRNSYGTPETCKPTMYSKMFKDACPSYFSYAYDSPPPLVNCYSKEYKERKKEREKEKSPSTFPIPNSPKMAKLYAAIIIISVLSLCTWGAMCATFTIRNNCGYTVWPGMLSGAGTAPLSTTGFALASGQSSSMDVPSGWSGRFWGRTLCSADATTGVFSCATGDCGSGTVACSGTGAAPPATLAEFTLDGSGGMDFYDVSLVDGYNLPMLVVPQGGTAGNCTATGCLVDLNGVCPSDLKVVLSAANGGGAAVACKSACEAFGSPQYCCSGAYGNPSTCKPSAYSEFFKNACPRAYSYAYDDATSTFTCAGANYLITFCPSTASQKSSGVNSQAAGLPLVNDTMVFLGGDSEDDTSSSAASLAAAPRRALSFALALLTLSLLLLKQQLF
;
A
#
# COMPACT_ATOMS: atom_id res chain seq x y z
N ALA A 1 -19.36 -57.71 -5.72
CA ALA A 1 -18.88 -56.47 -5.09
C ALA A 1 -19.10 -55.32 -6.06
N HIS A 2 -19.67 -54.20 -5.60
CA HIS A 2 -19.88 -52.99 -6.42
C HIS A 2 -19.01 -51.89 -5.81
N VAL A 3 -18.08 -51.32 -6.59
CA VAL A 3 -17.24 -50.20 -6.14
C VAL A 3 -17.93 -48.91 -6.56
N ASP A 4 -18.82 -48.41 -5.70
CA ASP A 4 -19.74 -47.32 -6.04
C ASP A 4 -19.54 -46.14 -5.08
N GLY A 5 -18.61 -45.25 -5.43
CA GLY A 5 -18.16 -44.15 -4.57
C GLY A 5 -17.07 -43.25 -5.16
N GLN A 6 -16.93 -43.18 -6.49
CA GLN A 6 -15.91 -42.32 -7.13
C GLN A 6 -16.43 -40.89 -7.32
N VAL A 7 -15.61 -39.91 -6.94
CA VAL A 7 -15.89 -38.49 -7.24
C VAL A 7 -15.51 -38.20 -8.69
N SER A 8 -16.33 -37.40 -9.37
CA SER A 8 -16.18 -37.11 -10.80
C SER A 8 -15.99 -35.61 -11.05
N PHE A 9 -14.74 -35.18 -11.22
CA PHE A 9 -14.40 -33.85 -11.71
C PHE A 9 -14.84 -33.70 -13.16
N HIS A 10 -15.37 -32.53 -13.52
CA HIS A 10 -15.81 -32.23 -14.88
C HIS A 10 -15.01 -31.04 -15.40
N VAL A 11 -13.87 -31.33 -16.02
CA VAL A 11 -12.93 -30.31 -16.50
C VAL A 11 -13.42 -29.83 -17.87
N ILE A 12 -13.68 -28.53 -18.01
CA ILE A 12 -14.24 -27.93 -19.23
C ILE A 12 -13.35 -26.76 -19.66
N ASN A 13 -12.81 -26.82 -20.88
CA ASN A 13 -12.06 -25.73 -21.46
C ASN A 13 -13.04 -24.68 -22.03
N LYS A 14 -13.08 -23.50 -21.41
CA LYS A 14 -13.82 -22.32 -21.91
C LYS A 14 -12.92 -21.27 -22.57
N CYS A 15 -11.63 -21.51 -22.67
CA CYS A 15 -10.69 -20.63 -23.36
C CYS A 15 -10.87 -20.75 -24.88
N PRO A 16 -10.57 -19.69 -25.66
CA PRO A 16 -10.63 -19.72 -27.13
C PRO A 16 -9.47 -20.51 -27.77
N PHE A 17 -8.59 -21.12 -26.97
CA PHE A 17 -7.40 -21.85 -27.39
C PHE A 17 -7.32 -23.24 -26.74
N ARG A 18 -6.44 -24.11 -27.26
CA ARG A 18 -6.17 -25.44 -26.68
C ARG A 18 -5.56 -25.31 -25.30
N VAL A 19 -6.11 -26.05 -24.34
CA VAL A 19 -5.57 -26.19 -22.98
C VAL A 19 -5.29 -27.66 -22.75
N TRP A 20 -4.20 -27.97 -22.05
CA TRP A 20 -3.87 -29.33 -21.65
C TRP A 20 -3.95 -29.47 -20.13
N PRO A 21 -5.12 -29.81 -19.55
CA PRO A 21 -5.22 -30.10 -18.13
C PRO A 21 -4.25 -31.18 -17.68
N ALA A 22 -3.88 -31.10 -16.41
CA ALA A 22 -3.03 -32.05 -15.72
C ALA A 22 -3.45 -32.21 -14.26
N ALA A 23 -3.03 -33.31 -13.63
CA ALA A 23 -3.31 -33.61 -12.24
C ALA A 23 -2.18 -34.43 -11.60
N ALA A 24 -1.79 -34.03 -10.39
CA ALA A 24 -0.76 -34.70 -9.59
C ALA A 24 -1.34 -35.04 -8.20
N PRO A 25 -1.24 -36.29 -7.73
CA PRO A 25 -1.67 -36.66 -6.40
C PRO A 25 -0.72 -36.14 -5.32
N ASN A 26 -1.23 -35.93 -4.10
CA ASN A 26 -0.39 -35.85 -2.91
C ASN A 26 0.12 -37.26 -2.53
N THR A 27 1.23 -37.34 -1.80
CA THR A 27 1.90 -38.60 -1.43
C THR A 27 0.93 -39.62 -0.82
N GLY A 28 0.83 -40.80 -1.44
CA GLY A 28 -0.07 -41.87 -1.02
C GLY A 28 -1.39 -41.97 -1.81
N HIS A 29 -1.72 -40.98 -2.65
CA HIS A 29 -2.89 -41.05 -3.54
C HIS A 29 -2.51 -41.47 -4.96
N PRO A 30 -3.42 -42.12 -5.73
CA PRO A 30 -3.13 -42.53 -7.11
C PRO A 30 -3.19 -41.36 -8.10
N VAL A 31 -2.42 -41.49 -9.19
CA VAL A 31 -2.50 -40.62 -10.37
C VAL A 31 -3.87 -40.81 -11.05
N ILE A 32 -4.57 -39.71 -11.32
CA ILE A 32 -5.87 -39.67 -12.02
C ILE A 32 -5.66 -39.18 -13.47
N ALA A 33 -6.74 -38.85 -14.19
CA ALA A 33 -6.67 -38.14 -15.48
C ALA A 33 -5.79 -38.81 -16.56
N ASP A 34 -5.95 -40.12 -16.76
CA ASP A 34 -5.29 -40.92 -17.81
C ASP A 34 -3.76 -40.74 -17.84
N GLY A 35 -3.12 -40.97 -16.68
CA GLY A 35 -1.70 -40.74 -16.48
C GLY A 35 -1.37 -39.28 -16.14
N GLY A 36 -2.30 -38.52 -15.56
CA GLY A 36 -2.05 -37.19 -15.02
C GLY A 36 -2.10 -36.05 -16.04
N GLY A 37 -2.60 -36.25 -17.27
CA GLY A 37 -2.72 -35.16 -18.24
C GLY A 37 -3.39 -35.53 -19.56
N PHE A 38 -4.07 -34.55 -20.19
CA PHE A 38 -4.81 -34.72 -21.44
C PHE A 38 -5.02 -33.38 -22.17
N LEU A 39 -5.47 -33.43 -23.43
CA LEU A 39 -5.86 -32.25 -24.23
C LEU A 39 -7.37 -31.95 -24.08
N LEU A 40 -7.73 -30.66 -24.04
CA LEU A 40 -9.08 -30.15 -24.33
C LEU A 40 -9.03 -29.06 -25.42
N GLN A 41 -9.80 -29.27 -26.50
CA GLN A 41 -10.12 -28.23 -27.47
C GLN A 41 -11.02 -27.13 -26.84
N PRO A 42 -11.10 -25.93 -27.44
CA PRO A 42 -12.06 -24.90 -27.04
C PRO A 42 -13.49 -25.45 -26.93
N GLY A 43 -14.19 -25.18 -25.82
CA GLY A 43 -15.53 -25.68 -25.54
C GLY A 43 -15.63 -27.15 -25.12
N GLN A 44 -14.54 -27.94 -25.21
CA GLN A 44 -14.55 -29.36 -24.87
C GLN A 44 -14.53 -29.58 -23.35
N GLY A 45 -15.25 -30.60 -22.88
CA GLY A 45 -15.17 -31.10 -21.51
C GLY A 45 -14.78 -32.57 -21.44
N LYS A 46 -14.17 -32.97 -20.32
CA LYS A 46 -13.84 -34.37 -19.98
C LYS A 46 -14.16 -34.65 -18.52
N GLN A 47 -14.73 -35.82 -18.24
CA GLN A 47 -14.89 -36.32 -16.88
C GLN A 47 -13.58 -36.98 -16.42
N VAL A 48 -13.11 -36.63 -15.23
CA VAL A 48 -11.99 -37.28 -14.55
C VAL A 48 -12.52 -37.88 -13.25
N LYS A 49 -12.32 -39.18 -13.06
CA LYS A 49 -12.72 -39.87 -11.83
C LYS A 49 -11.57 -39.92 -10.82
N ALA A 50 -11.90 -39.79 -9.54
CA ALA A 50 -10.96 -39.87 -8.42
C ALA A 50 -11.54 -40.71 -7.26
N PRO A 51 -10.68 -41.33 -6.43
CA PRO A 51 -11.09 -41.93 -5.16
C PRO A 51 -11.82 -40.93 -4.25
N PRO A 52 -12.75 -41.37 -3.39
CA PRO A 52 -13.50 -40.48 -2.48
C PRO A 52 -12.63 -39.81 -1.40
N THR A 53 -11.44 -40.33 -1.16
CA THR A 53 -10.43 -39.79 -0.24
C THR A 53 -9.24 -39.11 -0.94
N TRP A 54 -9.33 -38.85 -2.26
CA TRP A 54 -8.21 -38.33 -3.03
C TRP A 54 -7.84 -36.90 -2.62
N SER A 55 -6.55 -36.66 -2.40
CA SER A 55 -5.98 -35.32 -2.29
C SER A 55 -4.85 -35.13 -3.31
N GLY A 56 -4.75 -33.93 -3.85
CA GLY A 56 -3.80 -33.56 -4.88
C GLY A 56 -4.15 -32.23 -5.53
N ARG A 57 -3.47 -31.93 -6.64
CA ARG A 57 -3.56 -30.68 -7.39
C ARG A 57 -3.96 -30.91 -8.84
N LEU A 58 -4.71 -29.98 -9.41
CA LEU A 58 -5.04 -29.93 -10.85
C LEU A 58 -4.66 -28.56 -11.41
N TRP A 59 -4.19 -28.49 -12.66
CA TRP A 59 -3.88 -27.23 -13.33
C TRP A 59 -4.11 -27.33 -14.84
N GLY A 60 -4.07 -26.19 -15.52
CA GLY A 60 -4.11 -26.10 -16.99
C GLY A 60 -2.76 -25.68 -17.55
N ARG A 61 -2.43 -26.19 -18.75
CA ARG A 61 -1.18 -25.88 -19.47
C ARG A 61 -1.47 -25.24 -20.82
N THR A 62 -0.60 -24.33 -21.26
CA THR A 62 -0.74 -23.58 -22.52
C THR A 62 0.52 -23.68 -23.39
N GLY A 63 0.37 -23.35 -24.68
CA GLY A 63 1.50 -23.30 -25.62
C GLY A 63 2.21 -24.64 -25.84
N CYS A 64 1.48 -25.76 -25.75
CA CYS A 64 2.11 -27.08 -25.78
C CYS A 64 2.37 -27.61 -27.20
N SER A 65 3.61 -28.03 -27.47
CA SER A 65 3.99 -28.92 -28.58
C SER A 65 4.40 -30.27 -28.00
N PHE A 66 3.63 -31.31 -28.32
CA PHE A 66 4.00 -32.70 -28.03
C PHE A 66 4.22 -33.40 -29.37
N GLY A 67 5.45 -33.85 -29.62
CA GLY A 67 5.79 -34.57 -30.85
C GLY A 67 4.89 -35.79 -31.07
N SER A 68 4.55 -36.08 -32.32
CA SER A 68 3.65 -37.17 -32.71
C SER A 68 4.32 -38.55 -32.57
N GLY A 69 4.62 -38.95 -31.34
CA GLY A 69 5.31 -40.19 -30.98
C GLY A 69 5.49 -40.31 -29.48
N SER A 70 4.46 -40.79 -28.78
CA SER A 70 4.52 -41.06 -27.34
C SER A 70 5.34 -42.33 -27.06
N GLY A 71 6.66 -42.19 -26.96
CA GLY A 71 7.58 -43.27 -26.62
C GLY A 71 9.00 -42.74 -26.41
N SER A 72 9.71 -43.27 -25.41
CA SER A 72 11.05 -42.82 -25.03
C SER A 72 12.04 -42.96 -26.19
N GLY A 73 12.56 -41.85 -26.72
CA GLY A 73 13.48 -41.85 -27.85
C GLY A 73 14.37 -40.62 -27.91
N SER A 74 15.69 -40.84 -27.96
CA SER A 74 16.70 -39.79 -28.04
C SER A 74 16.74 -39.14 -29.44
N GLY A 75 15.91 -38.11 -29.65
CA GLY A 75 15.82 -37.39 -30.92
C GLY A 75 16.68 -36.13 -30.97
N SER A 76 17.73 -36.12 -31.81
CA SER A 76 18.54 -34.93 -32.08
C SER A 76 17.88 -34.03 -33.14
N GLY A 77 17.09 -33.03 -32.73
CA GLY A 77 16.44 -32.12 -33.70
C GLY A 77 15.46 -31.09 -33.14
N SER A 78 15.98 -30.10 -32.40
CA SER A 78 15.47 -28.70 -32.33
C SER A 78 13.95 -28.40 -32.43
N GLU A 79 13.09 -29.09 -31.68
CA GLU A 79 11.86 -28.50 -31.14
C GLU A 79 11.78 -28.75 -29.62
N PRO A 80 11.31 -27.78 -28.81
CA PRO A 80 11.09 -27.97 -27.39
C PRO A 80 9.81 -28.79 -27.16
N ALA A 81 9.96 -30.08 -26.85
CA ALA A 81 8.85 -30.92 -26.42
C ALA A 81 8.34 -30.48 -25.03
N GLY A 82 7.09 -30.02 -24.94
CA GLY A 82 6.47 -29.57 -23.70
C GLY A 82 5.54 -28.38 -23.87
N CYS A 83 5.20 -27.75 -22.76
CA CYS A 83 4.33 -26.58 -22.66
C CYS A 83 5.08 -25.28 -22.33
N GLN A 84 4.51 -24.15 -22.73
CA GLN A 84 5.01 -22.81 -22.42
C GLN A 84 4.71 -22.40 -20.96
N THR A 85 3.62 -22.92 -20.37
CA THR A 85 3.24 -22.66 -18.98
C THR A 85 2.71 -23.93 -18.31
N GLY A 86 3.01 -24.12 -17.03
CA GLY A 86 2.58 -25.29 -16.25
C GLY A 86 3.14 -26.63 -16.73
N ASP A 87 4.22 -26.65 -17.52
CA ASP A 87 4.75 -27.88 -18.11
C ASP A 87 5.14 -28.94 -17.07
N CYS A 88 5.02 -30.21 -17.42
CA CYS A 88 5.39 -31.33 -16.55
C CYS A 88 6.44 -32.22 -17.23
N GLN A 89 7.66 -31.68 -17.35
CA GLN A 89 8.84 -32.38 -17.91
C GLN A 89 8.64 -32.82 -19.37
N GLY A 90 7.94 -32.02 -20.17
CA GLY A 90 7.65 -32.30 -21.58
C GLY A 90 6.58 -33.38 -21.82
N LEU A 91 5.93 -33.90 -20.78
CA LEU A 91 5.01 -35.04 -20.88
C LEU A 91 3.56 -34.62 -21.13
N LEU A 92 2.87 -35.26 -22.06
CA LEU A 92 1.40 -35.10 -22.20
C LEU A 92 0.69 -35.63 -20.95
N SER A 93 1.05 -36.84 -20.51
CA SER A 93 0.61 -37.50 -19.29
C SER A 93 1.69 -37.33 -18.21
N CYS A 94 1.51 -36.38 -17.29
CA CYS A 94 2.51 -35.98 -16.28
C CYS A 94 2.95 -37.11 -15.32
N ASN A 95 2.19 -38.21 -15.25
CA ASN A 95 2.44 -39.41 -14.44
C ASN A 95 2.73 -39.13 -12.95
N GLY A 96 2.09 -38.10 -12.40
CA GLY A 96 2.26 -37.66 -11.01
C GLY A 96 3.32 -36.58 -10.78
N THR A 97 4.11 -36.19 -11.79
CA THR A 97 4.93 -34.97 -11.72
C THR A 97 4.03 -33.73 -11.63
N ILE A 98 4.46 -32.74 -10.84
CA ILE A 98 3.79 -31.44 -10.71
C ILE A 98 4.15 -30.51 -11.88
N GLY A 99 3.28 -29.55 -12.17
CA GLY A 99 3.54 -28.51 -13.17
C GLY A 99 4.63 -27.55 -12.72
N MET A 100 5.52 -27.17 -13.63
CA MET A 100 6.52 -26.14 -13.41
C MET A 100 5.85 -24.75 -13.33
N PRO A 101 6.11 -23.96 -12.28
CA PRO A 101 5.54 -22.63 -12.16
C PRO A 101 6.07 -21.64 -13.22
N PRO A 102 5.33 -20.56 -13.56
CA PRO A 102 4.03 -20.19 -13.01
C PRO A 102 2.86 -21.05 -13.51
N ALA A 103 1.99 -21.45 -12.59
CA ALA A 103 0.78 -22.22 -12.88
C ALA A 103 -0.34 -21.93 -11.87
N THR A 104 -1.54 -21.62 -12.35
CA THR A 104 -2.73 -21.52 -11.51
C THR A 104 -3.13 -22.92 -11.04
N LEU A 105 -3.11 -23.16 -9.72
CA LEU A 105 -3.41 -24.47 -9.15
C LEU A 105 -4.84 -24.54 -8.61
N VAL A 106 -5.48 -25.69 -8.75
CA VAL A 106 -6.68 -26.11 -7.99
C VAL A 106 -6.22 -27.15 -6.98
N GLU A 107 -6.28 -26.83 -5.69
CA GLU A 107 -5.89 -27.74 -4.63
C GLU A 107 -7.15 -28.43 -4.05
N VAL A 108 -7.08 -29.75 -3.79
CA VAL A 108 -8.26 -30.53 -3.38
C VAL A 108 -7.91 -31.56 -2.29
N SER A 109 -8.81 -31.72 -1.33
CA SER A 109 -8.83 -32.80 -0.34
C SER A 109 -10.26 -33.33 -0.18
N LEU A 110 -10.53 -34.49 -0.80
CA LEU A 110 -11.85 -35.12 -0.79
C LEU A 110 -12.09 -35.91 0.51
N GLN A 111 -13.35 -35.96 0.94
CA GLN A 111 -13.79 -36.75 2.10
C GLN A 111 -14.83 -37.80 1.67
N GLU A 112 -14.57 -39.06 2.02
CA GLU A 112 -15.48 -40.19 1.80
C GLU A 112 -16.68 -40.18 2.75
N ASP A 113 -16.45 -39.70 3.98
CA ASP A 113 -17.49 -39.46 4.97
C ASP A 113 -18.40 -38.32 4.51
N LYS A 114 -19.62 -38.67 4.09
CA LYS A 114 -20.63 -37.73 3.59
C LYS A 114 -21.12 -36.73 4.65
N SER A 115 -20.78 -36.94 5.93
CA SER A 115 -21.02 -35.98 7.02
C SER A 115 -19.89 -34.94 7.20
N LYS A 116 -18.81 -35.05 6.42
CA LYS A 116 -17.69 -34.09 6.37
C LYS A 116 -17.68 -33.35 5.01
N PRO A 117 -17.31 -32.06 4.99
CA PRO A 117 -17.10 -31.34 3.74
C PRO A 117 -15.80 -31.81 3.07
N SER A 118 -15.79 -31.90 1.74
CA SER A 118 -14.55 -31.91 0.96
C SER A 118 -14.03 -30.47 0.83
N PHE A 119 -12.71 -30.31 0.91
CA PHE A 119 -12.04 -29.01 0.87
C PHE A 119 -11.40 -28.79 -0.50
N TYR A 120 -11.51 -27.58 -1.04
CA TYR A 120 -10.81 -27.17 -2.24
C TYR A 120 -10.66 -25.65 -2.32
N ASP A 121 -9.65 -25.22 -3.06
CA ASP A 121 -9.35 -23.82 -3.32
C ASP A 121 -8.76 -23.63 -4.72
N VAL A 122 -8.43 -22.39 -5.07
CA VAL A 122 -7.59 -22.06 -6.23
C VAL A 122 -6.48 -21.14 -5.75
N SER A 123 -5.25 -21.46 -6.14
CA SER A 123 -4.03 -20.90 -5.56
C SER A 123 -3.11 -20.31 -6.62
N LEU A 124 -2.63 -19.09 -6.34
CA LEU A 124 -1.62 -18.35 -7.10
C LEU A 124 -0.30 -18.21 -6.31
N VAL A 125 -0.10 -19.02 -5.27
CA VAL A 125 1.19 -19.14 -4.56
C VAL A 125 2.29 -19.53 -5.54
N ASP A 126 1.97 -20.44 -6.47
CA ASP A 126 2.82 -20.84 -7.59
C ASP A 126 2.58 -19.99 -8.86
N GLY A 127 2.09 -18.75 -8.70
CA GLY A 127 1.83 -17.80 -9.78
C GLY A 127 0.55 -18.08 -10.57
N TYR A 128 0.41 -17.42 -11.73
CA TYR A 128 -0.77 -17.47 -12.58
C TYR A 128 -0.41 -17.78 -14.03
N ASN A 129 -1.21 -18.62 -14.69
CA ASN A 129 -1.19 -18.78 -16.15
C ASN A 129 -2.59 -18.80 -16.79
N LEU A 130 -3.61 -19.26 -16.07
CA LEU A 130 -4.98 -19.42 -16.56
C LEU A 130 -6.03 -19.05 -15.49
N PRO A 131 -7.20 -18.50 -15.87
CA PRO A 131 -8.30 -18.30 -14.95
C PRO A 131 -9.08 -19.62 -14.79
N ILE A 132 -9.24 -20.09 -13.56
CA ILE A 132 -9.96 -21.33 -13.25
C ILE A 132 -11.15 -21.03 -12.34
N ALA A 133 -12.33 -21.55 -12.67
CA ALA A 133 -13.51 -21.51 -11.80
C ALA A 133 -13.86 -22.93 -11.35
N VAL A 134 -14.17 -23.11 -10.07
CA VAL A 134 -14.48 -24.41 -9.47
C VAL A 134 -15.87 -24.36 -8.87
N SER A 135 -16.73 -25.32 -9.21
CA SER A 135 -18.10 -25.37 -8.71
C SER A 135 -18.64 -26.79 -8.56
N THR A 136 -19.47 -27.00 -7.56
CA THR A 136 -20.22 -28.26 -7.40
C THR A 136 -21.37 -28.37 -8.42
N ARG A 137 -21.66 -29.58 -8.90
CA ARG A 137 -22.77 -29.85 -9.85
C ARG A 137 -24.13 -29.38 -9.32
N ALA A 138 -24.39 -29.57 -8.04
CA ALA A 138 -25.40 -28.81 -7.33
C ALA A 138 -24.83 -27.41 -7.07
N ALA A 139 -25.26 -26.41 -7.83
CA ALA A 139 -24.71 -25.05 -7.80
C ALA A 139 -25.17 -24.27 -6.55
N ASP A 140 -24.58 -24.60 -5.40
CA ASP A 140 -24.62 -23.78 -4.19
C ASP A 140 -23.64 -22.60 -4.36
N ARG A 141 -24.07 -21.38 -4.01
CA ARG A 141 -23.24 -20.17 -4.11
C ARG A 141 -22.05 -20.19 -3.14
N ASN A 142 -22.16 -20.94 -2.05
CA ASN A 142 -21.08 -21.16 -1.10
C ASN A 142 -20.07 -22.22 -1.58
N CYS A 143 -20.39 -22.93 -2.68
CA CYS A 143 -19.58 -23.97 -3.31
C CYS A 143 -19.11 -23.54 -4.71
N LEU A 144 -18.75 -22.26 -4.84
CA LEU A 144 -18.33 -21.63 -6.09
C LEU A 144 -17.10 -20.75 -5.85
N ILE A 145 -15.97 -21.19 -6.40
CA ILE A 145 -14.80 -20.34 -6.59
C ILE A 145 -14.95 -19.70 -7.96
N ASN A 146 -15.19 -18.38 -7.96
CA ASN A 146 -15.27 -17.60 -9.19
C ASN A 146 -13.89 -17.47 -9.82
N GLY A 147 -13.84 -17.39 -11.15
CA GLY A 147 -12.63 -16.99 -11.85
C GLY A 147 -12.25 -15.53 -11.57
N CYS A 148 -11.02 -15.15 -11.90
CA CYS A 148 -10.55 -13.77 -11.77
C CYS A 148 -11.48 -12.76 -12.47
N THR A 149 -11.69 -11.60 -11.84
CA THR A 149 -12.49 -10.47 -12.35
C THR A 149 -11.75 -9.67 -13.43
N LYS A 150 -10.42 -9.71 -13.39
CA LYS A 150 -9.46 -9.14 -14.35
C LYS A 150 -8.44 -10.22 -14.68
N SER A 151 -7.72 -10.13 -15.80
CA SER A 151 -6.62 -11.07 -16.08
C SER A 151 -5.35 -10.61 -15.35
N PRO A 152 -4.74 -11.41 -14.46
CA PRO A 152 -3.44 -11.09 -13.87
C PRO A 152 -2.37 -10.77 -14.92
N ASN A 153 -2.34 -11.45 -16.07
CA ASN A 153 -1.41 -11.13 -17.17
C ASN A 153 -1.54 -9.68 -17.68
N SER A 154 -2.71 -9.04 -17.56
CA SER A 154 -2.93 -7.64 -17.99
C SER A 154 -2.53 -6.59 -16.94
N VAL A 155 -2.22 -7.02 -15.71
CA VAL A 155 -1.70 -6.18 -14.62
C VAL A 155 -0.33 -6.64 -14.11
N CYS A 156 0.22 -7.71 -14.68
CA CYS A 156 1.47 -8.31 -14.28
C CYS A 156 2.64 -7.35 -14.55
N PRO A 157 3.43 -6.96 -13.53
CA PRO A 157 4.57 -6.08 -13.73
C PRO A 157 5.74 -6.88 -14.35
N ARG A 158 6.71 -6.16 -14.94
CA ARG A 158 7.72 -6.75 -15.84
C ARG A 158 8.56 -7.83 -15.14
N GLU A 159 8.94 -7.58 -13.90
CA GLU A 159 9.72 -8.44 -13.02
C GLU A 159 9.03 -9.76 -12.66
N LEU A 160 7.69 -9.82 -12.74
CA LEU A 160 6.91 -11.07 -12.61
C LEU A 160 6.54 -11.69 -13.96
N SER A 161 6.65 -10.95 -15.07
CA SER A 161 6.10 -11.37 -16.35
C SER A 161 6.84 -12.54 -17.00
N VAL A 162 6.08 -13.43 -17.65
CA VAL A 162 6.58 -14.45 -18.58
C VAL A 162 5.96 -14.16 -19.93
N THR A 163 6.80 -14.01 -20.96
CA THR A 163 6.37 -13.57 -22.31
C THR A 163 6.48 -14.67 -23.36
N ASP A 164 5.88 -14.42 -24.53
CA ASP A 164 5.88 -15.32 -25.69
C ASP A 164 7.16 -15.34 -26.54
N GLY A 165 8.18 -14.55 -26.18
CA GLY A 165 9.43 -14.42 -26.93
C GLY A 165 9.31 -13.92 -28.38
N SER A 166 8.10 -13.55 -28.84
CA SER A 166 7.79 -13.37 -30.27
C SER A 166 6.88 -12.17 -30.56
N GLY A 167 6.12 -11.69 -29.58
CA GLY A 167 5.37 -10.42 -29.61
C GLY A 167 5.47 -9.61 -28.30
N GLY A 168 6.05 -10.17 -27.24
CA GLY A 168 6.15 -9.53 -25.93
C GLY A 168 4.87 -9.62 -25.10
N ALA A 169 3.87 -10.39 -25.53
CA ALA A 169 2.64 -10.57 -24.77
C ALA A 169 2.89 -11.41 -23.51
N VAL A 170 2.32 -11.01 -22.38
CA VAL A 170 2.43 -11.72 -21.10
C VAL A 170 1.53 -12.96 -21.14
N VAL A 171 2.14 -14.14 -21.16
CA VAL A 171 1.45 -15.44 -21.18
C VAL A 171 1.21 -16.00 -19.78
N ALA A 172 2.02 -15.62 -18.81
CA ALA A 172 1.87 -15.98 -17.40
C ALA A 172 2.54 -14.94 -16.48
N CYS A 173 2.24 -15.00 -15.19
CA CYS A 173 2.78 -14.11 -14.16
C CYS A 173 3.31 -14.93 -12.98
N LYS A 174 4.58 -14.77 -12.63
CA LYS A 174 5.20 -15.39 -11.45
C LYS A 174 4.58 -14.85 -10.15
N SER A 175 4.59 -15.65 -9.09
CA SER A 175 4.45 -15.09 -7.74
C SER A 175 5.76 -14.41 -7.31
N ALA A 176 5.69 -13.54 -6.30
CA ALA A 176 6.89 -12.90 -5.77
C ALA A 176 7.91 -13.90 -5.18
N CYS A 177 7.44 -15.01 -4.62
CA CYS A 177 8.33 -16.10 -4.20
C CYS A 177 9.12 -16.66 -5.39
N LEU A 178 8.44 -16.95 -6.52
CA LEU A 178 9.07 -17.48 -7.74
C LEU A 178 9.93 -16.48 -8.51
N ALA A 179 9.78 -15.18 -8.26
CA ALA A 179 10.55 -14.13 -8.93
C ALA A 179 11.80 -13.71 -8.15
N PHE A 180 11.76 -13.74 -6.81
CA PHE A 180 12.81 -13.17 -5.96
C PHE A 180 13.40 -14.17 -4.94
N ASP A 181 12.76 -15.30 -4.68
CA ASP A 181 13.17 -16.34 -3.71
C ASP A 181 13.47 -15.82 -2.29
N LEU A 182 12.85 -14.70 -1.88
CA LEU A 182 13.02 -14.14 -0.54
C LEU A 182 11.99 -14.71 0.43
N ASP A 183 12.43 -15.00 1.65
CA ASP A 183 11.62 -15.62 2.70
C ASP A 183 10.35 -14.82 3.06
N VAL A 184 10.38 -13.49 2.92
CA VAL A 184 9.21 -12.61 3.11
C VAL A 184 8.13 -12.79 2.04
N PHE A 185 8.49 -13.23 0.83
CA PHE A 185 7.54 -13.55 -0.24
C PHE A 185 7.14 -15.03 -0.25
N CYS A 186 8.05 -15.91 0.18
CA CYS A 186 7.83 -17.35 0.27
C CYS A 186 7.23 -17.82 1.61
N CYS A 187 7.04 -16.91 2.57
CA CYS A 187 6.62 -17.20 3.95
C CYS A 187 7.46 -18.28 4.64
N ARG A 188 8.79 -18.12 4.63
CA ARG A 188 9.76 -19.08 5.21
C ARG A 188 10.48 -18.50 6.43
N ASN A 189 11.12 -19.36 7.21
CA ASN A 189 12.00 -19.00 8.33
C ASN A 189 11.31 -18.02 9.31
N SER A 190 11.82 -16.79 9.50
CA SER A 190 11.19 -15.77 10.36
C SER A 190 9.79 -15.36 9.89
N TYR A 191 9.49 -15.52 8.59
CA TYR A 191 8.18 -15.28 7.97
C TYR A 191 7.31 -16.55 7.92
N GLY A 192 7.65 -17.60 8.67
CA GLY A 192 6.98 -18.91 8.67
C GLY A 192 5.65 -19.00 9.42
N THR A 193 4.95 -17.89 9.69
CA THR A 193 3.63 -17.91 10.35
C THR A 193 2.67 -16.84 9.77
N PRO A 194 1.34 -16.94 10.00
CA PRO A 194 0.38 -15.90 9.63
C PRO A 194 0.63 -14.55 10.34
N GLU A 195 1.27 -14.58 11.52
CA GLU A 195 1.62 -13.40 12.30
C GLU A 195 2.78 -12.63 11.65
N THR A 196 3.72 -13.31 10.98
CA THR A 196 4.91 -12.70 10.39
C THR A 196 4.87 -12.57 8.86
N CYS A 197 4.28 -13.50 8.11
CA CYS A 197 4.07 -13.30 6.67
C CYS A 197 2.83 -12.44 6.40
N LYS A 198 3.03 -11.30 5.73
CA LYS A 198 1.97 -10.32 5.43
C LYS A 198 1.74 -10.16 3.93
N PRO A 199 0.53 -9.75 3.50
CA PRO A 199 0.24 -9.57 2.08
C PRO A 199 1.07 -8.42 1.50
N THR A 200 1.90 -8.75 0.51
CA THR A 200 2.79 -7.80 -0.18
C THR A 200 2.08 -7.20 -1.39
N MET A 201 2.64 -6.16 -2.02
CA MET A 201 2.07 -5.54 -3.23
C MET A 201 1.75 -6.56 -4.34
N TYR A 202 2.62 -7.57 -4.51
CA TYR A 202 2.43 -8.61 -5.52
C TYR A 202 1.29 -9.58 -5.19
N SER A 203 1.09 -9.95 -3.92
CA SER A 203 -0.07 -10.78 -3.55
C SER A 203 -1.36 -9.98 -3.55
N LYS A 204 -1.34 -8.69 -3.16
CA LYS A 204 -2.48 -7.77 -3.33
C LYS A 204 -2.92 -7.66 -4.79
N MET A 205 -2.00 -7.48 -5.73
CA MET A 205 -2.28 -7.49 -7.18
C MET A 205 -3.01 -8.78 -7.61
N PHE A 206 -2.56 -9.95 -7.16
CA PHE A 206 -3.26 -11.22 -7.43
C PHE A 206 -4.64 -11.30 -6.76
N LYS A 207 -4.78 -10.77 -5.54
CA LYS A 207 -6.06 -10.76 -4.81
C LYS A 207 -7.09 -9.83 -5.45
N ASP A 208 -6.69 -8.65 -5.90
CA ASP A 208 -7.57 -7.67 -6.55
C ASP A 208 -8.00 -8.12 -7.95
N ALA A 209 -7.15 -8.88 -8.66
CA ALA A 209 -7.55 -9.58 -9.88
C ALA A 209 -8.48 -10.77 -9.59
N CYS A 210 -8.15 -11.57 -8.57
CA CYS A 210 -8.79 -12.86 -8.26
C CYS A 210 -9.20 -12.99 -6.77
N PRO A 211 -10.25 -12.28 -6.29
CA PRO A 211 -10.56 -12.21 -4.86
C PRO A 211 -10.89 -13.56 -4.20
N SER A 212 -11.36 -14.53 -4.99
CA SER A 212 -11.68 -15.89 -4.54
C SER A 212 -10.50 -16.86 -4.55
N TYR A 213 -9.26 -16.41 -4.81
CA TYR A 213 -8.06 -17.26 -4.84
C TYR A 213 -7.10 -16.95 -3.68
N PHE A 214 -6.29 -17.94 -3.29
CA PHE A 214 -5.10 -17.70 -2.47
C PHE A 214 -4.06 -16.93 -3.28
N SER A 215 -3.60 -15.81 -2.75
CA SER A 215 -2.63 -14.91 -3.39
C SER A 215 -1.20 -15.03 -2.81
N TYR A 216 -1.06 -15.63 -1.62
CA TYR A 216 0.18 -16.03 -0.97
C TYR A 216 -0.13 -17.09 0.11
N ALA A 217 0.90 -17.70 0.71
CA ALA A 217 0.74 -18.92 1.53
C ALA A 217 -0.10 -18.75 2.81
N TYR A 218 -0.23 -17.54 3.36
CA TYR A 218 -1.01 -17.25 4.57
C TYR A 218 -2.13 -16.21 4.33
N ASP A 219 -2.77 -16.28 3.15
CA ASP A 219 -3.88 -15.40 2.76
C ASP A 219 -5.05 -15.43 3.75
N SER A 220 -5.59 -14.24 4.06
CA SER A 220 -6.55 -14.02 5.14
C SER A 220 -7.61 -12.98 4.76
N PRO A 221 -8.92 -13.29 4.86
CA PRO A 221 -9.46 -14.61 5.21
C PRO A 221 -9.14 -15.66 4.12
N PRO A 222 -8.82 -16.91 4.52
CA PRO A 222 -8.45 -17.96 3.56
C PRO A 222 -9.65 -18.28 2.67
N PRO A 223 -9.54 -18.20 1.33
CA PRO A 223 -10.62 -18.45 0.38
C PRO A 223 -10.86 -19.96 0.15
N LEU A 224 -10.71 -20.76 1.20
CA LEU A 224 -10.90 -22.20 1.19
C LEU A 224 -12.39 -22.55 1.22
N VAL A 225 -12.85 -23.35 0.24
CA VAL A 225 -14.25 -23.75 0.13
C VAL A 225 -14.43 -25.17 0.70
N ASN A 226 -15.46 -25.35 1.54
CA ASN A 226 -15.71 -26.59 2.29
C ASN A 226 -17.13 -27.14 2.03
N CYS A 227 -17.27 -28.03 1.06
CA CYS A 227 -18.58 -28.45 0.55
C CYS A 227 -18.87 -29.96 0.59
N TYR A 228 -20.13 -30.27 0.87
CA TYR A 228 -20.66 -31.63 0.95
C TYR A 228 -21.08 -32.14 -0.43
N SER A 229 -20.70 -33.39 -0.77
CA SER A 229 -21.15 -34.05 -1.99
C SER A 229 -22.63 -34.46 -1.90
N LYS A 230 -23.52 -33.60 -2.39
CA LYS A 230 -24.99 -33.76 -2.35
C LYS A 230 -25.58 -33.94 -3.75
N GLU A 231 -25.50 -35.14 -4.32
CA GLU A 231 -26.32 -35.52 -5.49
C GLU A 231 -27.55 -36.34 -5.05
N TYR A 232 -28.47 -35.70 -4.30
CA TYR A 232 -29.91 -36.02 -4.27
C TYR A 232 -30.70 -34.81 -3.68
N LYS A 233 -31.97 -34.66 -4.08
CA LYS A 233 -32.88 -33.54 -3.74
C LYS A 233 -33.52 -33.73 -2.32
N GLU A 234 -34.23 -32.79 -1.68
CA GLU A 234 -34.88 -31.55 -2.14
C GLU A 234 -35.16 -30.50 -1.00
N ARG A 235 -35.46 -29.25 -1.40
CA ARG A 235 -36.30 -28.19 -0.77
C ARG A 235 -36.48 -28.11 0.77
N LYS A 236 -36.21 -26.91 1.31
CA LYS A 236 -37.20 -26.16 2.13
C LYS A 236 -37.06 -24.63 1.95
N LYS A 237 -38.03 -23.86 2.48
CA LYS A 237 -38.26 -22.41 2.28
C LYS A 237 -38.12 -21.61 3.59
N GLU A 238 -38.28 -20.28 3.45
CA GLU A 238 -38.72 -19.28 4.45
C GLU A 238 -37.59 -18.46 5.13
N ARG A 239 -37.75 -17.15 5.42
CA ARG A 239 -38.75 -16.12 4.99
C ARG A 239 -38.18 -14.71 5.26
N GLU A 240 -38.60 -13.71 4.50
CA GLU A 240 -38.32 -12.29 4.77
C GLU A 240 -39.32 -11.68 5.77
N LYS A 241 -38.92 -10.63 6.49
CA LYS A 241 -39.84 -9.57 6.95
C LYS A 241 -39.14 -8.27 7.35
N GLU A 242 -39.62 -7.17 6.80
CA GLU A 242 -39.23 -5.79 7.08
C GLU A 242 -40.25 -5.11 8.02
N LYS A 243 -39.84 -4.11 8.82
CA LYS A 243 -40.76 -3.11 9.37
C LYS A 243 -40.07 -1.81 9.82
N SER A 244 -40.79 -0.69 9.67
CA SER A 244 -40.44 0.67 10.10
C SER A 244 -41.75 1.43 10.48
N PRO A 245 -41.75 2.73 10.82
CA PRO A 245 -41.42 3.31 12.12
C PRO A 245 -42.65 3.95 12.81
N SER A 246 -42.45 4.73 13.88
CA SER A 246 -43.51 5.53 14.54
C SER A 246 -43.01 6.86 15.14
N THR A 247 -43.85 7.91 15.07
CA THR A 247 -43.56 9.33 15.35
C THR A 247 -44.21 9.81 16.67
N PHE A 248 -43.79 10.95 17.27
CA PHE A 248 -44.64 12.07 17.81
C PHE A 248 -43.81 13.19 18.54
N PRO A 249 -44.34 14.38 18.97
CA PRO A 249 -43.72 15.68 18.61
C PRO A 249 -43.32 16.64 19.78
N ILE A 250 -42.85 17.86 19.44
CA ILE A 250 -42.55 18.99 20.36
C ILE A 250 -43.03 20.34 19.74
N PRO A 251 -43.57 21.32 20.51
CA PRO A 251 -44.10 22.60 19.96
C PRO A 251 -43.31 23.90 20.27
N ASN A 252 -43.21 24.78 19.25
CA ASN A 252 -43.28 26.26 19.21
C ASN A 252 -42.68 27.19 20.31
N SER A 253 -41.65 27.98 19.89
CA SER A 253 -41.54 29.48 19.83
C SER A 253 -42.34 30.41 20.80
N PRO A 254 -41.88 31.65 21.16
CA PRO A 254 -41.15 32.58 20.26
C PRO A 254 -40.16 33.65 20.82
N LYS A 255 -39.29 34.12 19.90
CA LYS A 255 -38.76 35.51 19.70
C LYS A 255 -38.26 36.35 20.90
N MET A 256 -36.95 36.61 20.92
CA MET A 256 -36.32 37.77 21.57
C MET A 256 -36.09 38.91 20.56
N ALA A 257 -36.17 40.16 21.04
CA ALA A 257 -35.79 41.37 20.30
C ALA A 257 -35.05 42.36 21.23
N LYS A 258 -34.42 43.41 20.68
CA LYS A 258 -33.54 44.41 21.34
C LYS A 258 -32.06 44.02 21.57
N LEU A 259 -31.46 43.15 20.74
CA LEU A 259 -30.01 42.86 20.75
C LEU A 259 -29.31 43.15 19.41
N TYR A 260 -29.55 44.34 18.83
CA TYR A 260 -28.92 44.73 17.55
C TYR A 260 -28.24 46.12 17.57
N ALA A 261 -28.41 46.93 18.61
CA ALA A 261 -27.84 48.29 18.68
C ALA A 261 -26.41 48.34 19.26
N ALA A 262 -26.05 47.44 20.18
CA ALA A 262 -24.74 47.46 20.85
C ALA A 262 -23.62 46.78 20.04
N ILE A 263 -23.97 45.80 19.21
CA ILE A 263 -23.01 44.97 18.46
C ILE A 263 -22.22 45.80 17.44
N ILE A 264 -22.89 46.78 16.80
CA ILE A 264 -22.31 47.63 15.75
C ILE A 264 -21.17 48.51 16.27
N ILE A 265 -21.23 48.94 17.54
CA ILE A 265 -20.20 49.81 18.15
C ILE A 265 -18.95 49.00 18.55
N ILE A 266 -19.14 47.76 19.02
CA ILE A 266 -18.03 46.85 19.35
C ILE A 266 -17.29 46.43 18.06
N SER A 267 -18.01 46.15 16.98
CA SER A 267 -17.40 45.69 15.72
C SER A 267 -16.52 46.74 15.00
N VAL A 268 -16.67 48.04 15.29
CA VAL A 268 -15.84 49.09 14.67
C VAL A 268 -14.51 49.30 15.42
N LEU A 269 -14.48 49.10 16.74
CA LEU A 269 -13.26 49.29 17.54
C LEU A 269 -12.24 48.14 17.44
N SER A 270 -12.63 46.98 16.90
CA SER A 270 -11.75 45.82 16.73
C SER A 270 -10.89 45.81 15.45
N LEU A 271 -10.95 46.86 14.61
CA LEU A 271 -10.27 46.85 13.30
C LEU A 271 -8.77 47.15 13.31
N CYS A 272 -8.17 47.55 14.45
CA CYS A 272 -6.78 48.04 14.50
C CYS A 272 -5.77 47.13 15.24
N THR A 273 -6.07 45.84 15.44
CA THR A 273 -5.11 44.86 16.01
C THR A 273 -4.98 43.59 15.17
N TRP A 274 -4.90 43.74 13.85
CA TRP A 274 -4.51 42.65 12.95
C TRP A 274 -2.98 42.57 12.89
N GLY A 275 -2.38 41.91 13.88
CA GLY A 275 -1.00 41.42 13.74
C GLY A 275 -0.97 40.37 12.63
N ALA A 276 0.11 40.33 11.85
CA ALA A 276 0.27 39.34 10.79
C ALA A 276 0.28 37.93 11.40
N MET A 277 -0.69 37.10 11.01
CA MET A 277 -0.79 35.70 11.46
C MET A 277 0.19 34.85 10.66
N CYS A 278 1.47 34.88 11.03
CA CYS A 278 2.45 33.96 10.47
C CYS A 278 2.41 32.62 11.20
N ALA A 279 2.53 31.52 10.47
CA ALA A 279 2.73 30.19 11.02
C ALA A 279 4.24 29.95 11.23
N THR A 280 4.66 29.55 12.43
CA THR A 280 6.06 29.18 12.67
C THR A 280 6.32 27.76 12.18
N PHE A 281 7.22 27.62 11.22
CA PHE A 281 7.71 26.34 10.70
C PHE A 281 9.03 26.00 11.39
N THR A 282 9.13 24.81 11.96
CA THR A 282 10.36 24.26 12.52
C THR A 282 10.81 23.07 11.70
N ILE A 283 12.05 23.11 11.23
CA ILE A 283 12.68 22.10 10.38
C ILE A 283 13.77 21.42 11.21
N ARG A 284 13.65 20.11 11.42
CA ARG A 284 14.54 19.31 12.27
C ARG A 284 15.22 18.20 11.48
N ASN A 285 16.55 18.09 11.60
CA ASN A 285 17.30 16.97 11.07
C ASN A 285 17.52 15.93 12.18
N ASN A 286 16.97 14.72 12.01
CA ASN A 286 17.18 13.57 12.88
C ASN A 286 17.95 12.43 12.15
N CYS A 287 18.48 12.71 10.95
CA CYS A 287 19.37 11.80 10.23
C CYS A 287 20.77 11.79 10.87
N GLY A 288 21.52 10.69 10.72
CA GLY A 288 22.92 10.57 11.16
C GLY A 288 23.93 11.38 10.33
N TYR A 289 23.47 12.27 9.44
CA TYR A 289 24.27 13.05 8.51
C TYR A 289 23.66 14.45 8.31
N THR A 290 24.45 15.40 7.79
CA THR A 290 23.96 16.74 7.44
C THR A 290 22.97 16.66 6.27
N VAL A 291 21.82 17.32 6.44
CA VAL A 291 20.85 17.59 5.36
C VAL A 291 20.96 19.07 5.01
N TRP A 292 20.76 19.41 3.74
CA TRP A 292 20.67 20.81 3.31
C TRP A 292 19.24 21.11 2.85
N PRO A 293 18.36 21.64 3.72
CA PRO A 293 16.99 21.96 3.33
C PRO A 293 16.95 22.90 2.12
N GLY A 294 16.02 22.65 1.21
CA GLY A 294 15.66 23.52 0.11
C GLY A 294 14.20 23.95 0.24
N MET A 295 13.88 25.16 -0.22
CA MET A 295 12.57 25.78 -0.05
C MET A 295 12.18 26.58 -1.29
N LEU A 296 10.93 26.41 -1.74
CA LEU A 296 10.36 27.12 -2.88
C LEU A 296 9.00 27.70 -2.52
N SER A 297 8.83 29.01 -2.69
CA SER A 297 7.52 29.67 -2.65
C SER A 297 6.82 29.51 -4.00
N GLY A 298 5.52 29.25 -3.98
CA GLY A 298 4.69 29.11 -5.18
C GLY A 298 4.49 30.43 -5.94
N ALA A 299 3.98 30.33 -7.17
CA ALA A 299 3.71 31.50 -7.99
C ALA A 299 2.65 32.42 -7.33
N GLY A 300 3.02 33.67 -7.08
CA GLY A 300 2.13 34.67 -6.48
C GLY A 300 2.14 34.74 -4.95
N THR A 301 2.93 33.91 -4.26
CA THR A 301 3.08 33.97 -2.79
C THR A 301 4.35 34.70 -2.38
N ALA A 302 4.43 35.14 -1.12
CA ALA A 302 5.58 35.89 -0.61
C ALA A 302 6.83 35.00 -0.51
N PRO A 303 8.02 35.49 -0.88
CA PRO A 303 9.27 34.74 -0.71
C PRO A 303 9.61 34.58 0.78
N LEU A 304 10.09 33.41 1.15
CA LEU A 304 10.60 33.15 2.51
C LEU A 304 11.99 33.79 2.73
N SER A 305 12.34 34.02 4.00
CA SER A 305 13.58 34.70 4.42
C SER A 305 14.88 33.98 4.04
N THR A 306 14.79 32.70 3.67
CA THR A 306 15.84 31.92 2.99
C THR A 306 15.20 30.96 2.00
N THR A 307 15.99 30.43 1.08
CA THR A 307 15.60 29.37 0.13
C THR A 307 16.45 28.10 0.28
N GLY A 308 17.37 28.07 1.24
CA GLY A 308 18.15 26.89 1.57
C GLY A 308 19.30 27.19 2.54
N PHE A 309 19.64 26.19 3.36
CA PHE A 309 20.68 26.28 4.40
C PHE A 309 21.29 24.90 4.67
N ALA A 310 22.29 24.81 5.54
CA ALA A 310 22.83 23.55 6.05
C ALA A 310 22.23 23.25 7.44
N LEU A 311 21.84 22.01 7.70
CA LEU A 311 21.28 21.56 8.98
C LEU A 311 21.96 20.27 9.43
N ALA A 312 22.85 20.36 10.41
CA ALA A 312 23.63 19.21 10.89
C ALA A 312 22.75 18.19 11.63
N SER A 313 23.28 16.98 11.84
CA SER A 313 22.59 15.94 12.60
C SER A 313 22.14 16.44 13.98
N GLY A 314 20.88 16.15 14.35
CA GLY A 314 20.27 16.56 15.61
C GLY A 314 19.79 18.02 15.69
N GLN A 315 20.17 18.89 14.75
CA GLN A 315 19.80 20.31 14.77
C GLN A 315 18.35 20.57 14.34
N SER A 316 17.80 21.67 14.84
CA SER A 316 16.57 22.29 14.36
C SER A 316 16.82 23.75 13.95
N SER A 317 16.04 24.24 13.00
CA SER A 317 15.93 25.67 12.67
C SER A 317 14.45 26.04 12.55
N SER A 318 14.09 27.27 12.90
CA SER A 318 12.70 27.75 12.89
C SER A 318 12.58 29.07 12.13
N MET A 319 11.46 29.27 11.45
CA MET A 319 11.16 30.44 10.63
C MET A 319 9.66 30.73 10.60
N ASP A 320 9.29 31.98 10.42
CA ASP A 320 7.90 32.39 10.27
C ASP A 320 7.51 32.43 8.79
N VAL A 321 6.46 31.71 8.45
CA VAL A 321 5.87 31.61 7.11
C VAL A 321 4.62 32.49 7.07
N PRO A 322 4.47 33.40 6.08
CA PRO A 322 3.33 34.31 6.01
C PRO A 322 1.98 33.59 5.84
N SER A 323 0.91 34.21 6.35
CA SER A 323 -0.48 33.84 6.01
C SER A 323 -0.70 33.81 4.49
N GLY A 324 -1.48 32.84 4.01
CA GLY A 324 -1.74 32.63 2.58
C GLY A 324 -0.53 32.12 1.78
N TRP A 325 0.56 31.72 2.42
CA TRP A 325 1.71 31.15 1.72
C TRP A 325 1.40 29.75 1.18
N SER A 326 1.86 29.49 -0.03
CA SER A 326 1.84 28.20 -0.71
C SER A 326 3.21 27.95 -1.29
N GLY A 327 3.67 26.69 -1.24
CA GLY A 327 5.02 26.30 -1.62
C GLY A 327 5.43 24.94 -1.05
N ARG A 328 6.71 24.60 -1.18
CA ARG A 328 7.24 23.28 -0.82
C ARG A 328 8.64 23.31 -0.19
N PHE A 329 8.90 22.33 0.66
CA PHE A 329 10.17 22.07 1.36
C PHE A 329 10.71 20.70 0.95
N TRP A 330 12.03 20.55 0.90
CA TRP A 330 12.69 19.26 0.70
C TRP A 330 14.05 19.20 1.41
N GLY A 331 14.61 17.99 1.54
CA GLY A 331 15.98 17.80 1.99
C GLY A 331 16.90 17.45 0.82
N ARG A 332 18.09 18.05 0.79
CA ARG A 332 19.19 17.62 -0.10
C ARG A 332 20.21 16.81 0.68
N THR A 333 20.77 15.78 0.05
CA THR A 333 21.80 14.91 0.66
C THR A 333 23.05 14.81 -0.21
N LEU A 334 24.16 14.39 0.43
CA LEU A 334 25.46 14.17 -0.22
C LEU A 334 25.92 15.41 -1.01
N CYS A 335 25.87 16.57 -0.34
CA CYS A 335 26.24 17.86 -0.91
C CYS A 335 27.70 18.21 -0.66
N SER A 336 28.33 18.88 -1.63
CA SER A 336 29.66 19.46 -1.51
C SER A 336 29.78 20.74 -2.35
N ALA A 337 30.81 21.54 -2.09
CA ALA A 337 31.26 22.55 -3.03
C ALA A 337 32.48 22.00 -3.79
N ASP A 338 32.47 22.11 -5.12
CA ASP A 338 33.63 21.74 -5.93
C ASP A 338 34.82 22.65 -5.59
N ALA A 339 35.97 22.04 -5.32
CA ALA A 339 37.15 22.73 -4.81
C ALA A 339 37.85 23.63 -5.85
N THR A 340 37.49 23.53 -7.13
CA THR A 340 38.11 24.30 -8.22
C THR A 340 37.25 25.48 -8.67
N THR A 341 35.93 25.30 -8.69
CA THR A 341 34.95 26.25 -9.21
C THR A 341 34.11 26.92 -8.12
N GLY A 342 34.10 26.37 -6.91
CA GLY A 342 33.27 26.83 -5.79
C GLY A 342 31.77 26.49 -5.93
N VAL A 343 31.37 25.80 -7.01
CA VAL A 343 29.97 25.43 -7.28
C VAL A 343 29.50 24.41 -6.26
N PHE A 344 28.45 24.74 -5.51
CA PHE A 344 27.77 23.83 -4.60
C PHE A 344 26.75 22.97 -5.35
N SER A 345 26.81 21.66 -5.13
CA SER A 345 25.86 20.69 -5.68
C SER A 345 25.62 19.51 -4.74
N CYS A 346 24.49 18.84 -4.92
CA CYS A 346 24.05 17.68 -4.13
C CYS A 346 23.78 16.48 -5.05
N ALA A 347 23.92 15.26 -4.52
CA ALA A 347 23.61 14.06 -5.30
C ALA A 347 22.11 13.70 -5.32
N THR A 348 21.30 14.28 -4.41
CA THR A 348 19.83 14.13 -4.42
C THR A 348 19.13 15.45 -4.08
N GLY A 349 17.97 15.70 -4.69
CA GLY A 349 17.16 16.90 -4.49
C GLY A 349 17.84 18.22 -4.86
N ASP A 350 18.97 18.20 -5.57
CA ASP A 350 19.74 19.39 -5.91
C ASP A 350 18.89 20.41 -6.67
N CYS A 351 19.14 21.70 -6.46
CA CYS A 351 18.32 22.75 -7.03
C CYS A 351 19.01 23.56 -8.14
N GLY A 352 20.21 23.15 -8.59
CA GLY A 352 20.88 23.73 -9.75
C GLY A 352 21.32 25.20 -9.62
N SER A 353 21.15 25.82 -8.45
CA SER A 353 21.53 27.23 -8.20
C SER A 353 23.04 27.44 -8.05
N GLY A 354 23.83 26.35 -7.97
CA GLY A 354 25.26 26.37 -7.71
C GLY A 354 25.65 26.87 -6.32
N THR A 355 24.68 27.07 -5.41
CA THR A 355 24.90 27.61 -4.06
C THR A 355 24.00 26.92 -3.04
N VAL A 356 24.25 27.14 -1.74
CA VAL A 356 23.41 26.56 -0.67
C VAL A 356 21.96 27.09 -0.72
N ALA A 357 21.73 28.32 -1.20
CA ALA A 357 20.40 28.89 -1.38
C ALA A 357 19.81 28.52 -2.75
N CYS A 358 18.60 27.96 -2.81
CA CYS A 358 17.98 27.58 -4.09
C CYS A 358 17.47 28.78 -4.92
N SER A 359 17.35 29.97 -4.33
CA SER A 359 17.13 31.23 -5.07
C SER A 359 15.92 31.23 -6.02
N GLY A 360 14.87 30.47 -5.68
CA GLY A 360 13.65 30.33 -6.50
C GLY A 360 13.63 29.14 -7.45
N THR A 361 14.65 28.27 -7.48
CA THR A 361 14.58 26.98 -8.14
C THR A 361 13.99 25.90 -7.22
N GLY A 362 13.38 24.86 -7.81
CA GLY A 362 12.92 23.67 -7.10
C GLY A 362 13.97 22.57 -7.04
N ALA A 363 13.65 21.47 -6.34
CA ALA A 363 14.43 20.25 -6.41
C ALA A 363 14.43 19.64 -7.83
N ALA A 364 15.58 19.15 -8.26
CA ALA A 364 15.68 18.15 -9.32
C ALA A 364 15.26 16.79 -8.76
N PRO A 365 14.27 16.11 -9.37
CA PRO A 365 13.85 14.78 -8.92
C PRO A 365 14.96 13.73 -9.11
N PRO A 366 14.97 12.64 -8.29
CA PRO A 366 14.03 12.36 -7.22
C PRO A 366 14.25 13.16 -5.92
N ALA A 367 13.15 13.61 -5.31
CA ALA A 367 13.15 14.29 -4.02
C ALA A 367 11.85 14.05 -3.24
N THR A 368 11.96 13.68 -1.96
CA THR A 368 10.82 13.68 -1.03
C THR A 368 10.41 15.13 -0.74
N LEU A 369 9.14 15.48 -0.93
CA LEU A 369 8.62 16.83 -0.72
C LEU A 369 7.71 16.91 0.52
N ALA A 370 7.65 18.08 1.15
CA ALA A 370 6.52 18.48 1.98
C ALA A 370 5.88 19.74 1.38
N GLU A 371 4.59 19.66 1.04
CA GLU A 371 3.88 20.66 0.25
C GLU A 371 2.78 21.31 1.11
N PHE A 372 2.56 22.62 0.93
CA PHE A 372 1.68 23.43 1.78
C PHE A 372 0.92 24.48 0.98
N THR A 373 -0.29 24.80 1.44
CA THR A 373 -1.08 25.98 1.07
C THR A 373 -1.85 26.45 2.30
N LEU A 374 -1.34 27.49 2.97
CA LEU A 374 -1.91 28.08 4.19
C LEU A 374 -3.10 28.99 3.86
N ASP A 375 -4.01 29.16 4.83
CA ASP A 375 -5.21 30.02 4.71
C ASP A 375 -6.05 29.76 3.42
N GLY A 376 -6.11 28.51 2.99
CA GLY A 376 -6.83 28.08 1.81
C GLY A 376 -8.35 28.06 1.96
N SER A 377 -9.02 27.18 1.22
CA SER A 377 -10.49 27.09 1.21
C SER A 377 -11.10 26.97 2.61
N GLY A 378 -11.83 28.01 3.03
CA GLY A 378 -12.48 28.08 4.35
C GLY A 378 -11.57 28.55 5.50
N GLY A 379 -10.38 29.09 5.23
CA GLY A 379 -9.38 29.39 6.27
C GLY A 379 -8.67 28.12 6.79
N MET A 380 -8.61 27.10 5.93
CA MET A 380 -7.93 25.83 6.20
C MET A 380 -6.57 25.83 5.50
N ASP A 381 -5.52 25.51 6.23
CA ASP A 381 -4.27 25.05 5.66
C ASP A 381 -4.49 23.68 5.02
N PHE A 382 -3.86 23.46 3.86
CA PHE A 382 -3.73 22.18 3.18
C PHE A 382 -2.25 21.81 3.17
N TYR A 383 -1.91 20.59 3.59
CA TYR A 383 -0.53 20.12 3.66
C TYR A 383 -0.43 18.61 3.49
N ASP A 384 0.73 18.17 2.99
CA ASP A 384 1.05 16.76 2.76
C ASP A 384 2.57 16.52 2.71
N VAL A 385 2.96 15.25 2.68
CA VAL A 385 4.25 14.80 2.19
C VAL A 385 4.02 14.07 0.87
N SER A 386 4.84 14.37 -0.12
CA SER A 386 4.61 14.01 -1.52
C SER A 386 5.82 13.27 -2.11
N LEU A 387 5.49 12.16 -2.80
CA LEU A 387 6.41 11.25 -3.48
C LEU A 387 6.18 11.25 -5.00
N VAL A 388 5.43 12.23 -5.51
CA VAL A 388 5.13 12.41 -6.94
C VAL A 388 6.42 12.70 -7.71
N ASP A 389 7.29 13.54 -7.14
CA ASP A 389 8.66 13.83 -7.60
C ASP A 389 9.66 12.77 -7.06
N GLY A 390 9.19 11.59 -6.63
CA GLY A 390 10.01 10.49 -6.12
C GLY A 390 10.37 10.61 -4.63
N TYR A 391 11.47 9.96 -4.24
CA TYR A 391 11.93 9.85 -2.84
C TYR A 391 13.45 9.94 -2.77
N ASN A 392 14.00 10.60 -1.75
CA ASN A 392 15.43 10.54 -1.43
C ASN A 392 15.74 10.32 0.06
N LEU A 393 14.91 10.80 0.98
CA LEU A 393 15.06 10.57 2.42
C LEU A 393 13.70 10.57 3.16
N PRO A 394 13.62 9.99 4.38
CA PRO A 394 12.36 9.91 5.11
C PRO A 394 11.98 11.27 5.70
N MET A 395 10.69 11.63 5.64
CA MET A 395 10.17 12.92 6.09
C MET A 395 8.81 12.79 6.81
N LEU A 396 8.59 13.62 7.83
CA LEU A 396 7.34 13.72 8.60
C LEU A 396 6.99 15.19 8.86
N VAL A 397 5.76 15.58 8.56
CA VAL A 397 5.16 16.87 8.91
C VAL A 397 4.15 16.64 10.04
N VAL A 398 4.26 17.41 11.13
CA VAL A 398 3.34 17.39 12.27
C VAL A 398 2.81 18.81 12.53
N PRO A 399 1.49 19.07 12.42
CA PRO A 399 0.90 20.34 12.83
C PRO A 399 0.88 20.48 14.37
N GLN A 400 0.94 21.72 14.86
CA GLN A 400 1.07 22.07 16.27
C GLN A 400 0.11 23.22 16.62
N GLY A 401 -0.68 23.05 17.68
CA GLY A 401 -1.57 24.11 18.20
C GLY A 401 -2.84 24.40 17.39
N GLY A 402 -3.07 23.67 16.30
CA GLY A 402 -4.20 23.90 15.38
C GLY A 402 -5.59 23.83 16.04
N THR A 403 -6.50 24.64 15.51
CA THR A 403 -7.78 25.01 16.15
C THR A 403 -9.02 24.38 15.49
N ALA A 404 -8.93 24.05 14.20
CA ALA A 404 -9.99 23.37 13.44
C ALA A 404 -9.40 22.50 12.32
N GLY A 405 -10.24 21.68 11.68
CA GLY A 405 -9.81 20.66 10.73
C GLY A 405 -9.34 19.39 11.43
N ASN A 406 -8.44 18.68 10.75
CA ASN A 406 -8.00 17.34 11.17
C ASN A 406 -6.71 17.37 12.00
N CYS A 407 -5.77 18.24 11.62
CA CYS A 407 -4.52 18.50 12.36
C CYS A 407 -3.74 17.22 12.71
N THR A 408 -3.55 16.33 11.72
CA THR A 408 -2.87 15.05 11.90
C THR A 408 -1.64 14.94 11.00
N ALA A 409 -0.60 14.27 11.48
CA ALA A 409 0.66 14.17 10.76
C ALA A 409 0.58 13.47 9.39
N THR A 410 1.54 13.78 8.52
CA THR A 410 1.69 13.24 7.16
C THR A 410 3.16 12.99 6.88
N GLY A 411 3.50 11.93 6.16
CA GLY A 411 4.89 11.52 6.06
C GLY A 411 5.16 10.19 5.39
N CYS A 412 6.45 9.99 5.14
CA CYS A 412 7.06 8.76 4.69
C CYS A 412 8.29 8.49 5.58
N LEU A 413 8.11 7.71 6.65
CA LEU A 413 9.08 7.59 7.75
C LEU A 413 10.11 6.45 7.53
N VAL A 414 9.90 5.60 6.52
CA VAL A 414 10.75 4.44 6.20
C VAL A 414 11.80 4.80 5.16
N ASP A 415 12.92 4.07 5.13
CA ASP A 415 13.93 4.20 4.06
C ASP A 415 13.53 3.36 2.84
N LEU A 416 13.20 4.05 1.73
CA LEU A 416 12.85 3.40 0.47
C LEU A 416 14.07 3.11 -0.41
N ASN A 417 15.24 3.66 -0.13
CA ASN A 417 16.40 3.60 -1.03
C ASN A 417 16.91 2.18 -1.21
N GLY A 418 17.04 1.41 -0.12
CA GLY A 418 17.43 0.00 -0.17
C GLY A 418 16.44 -0.86 -0.96
N VAL A 419 15.14 -0.69 -0.72
CA VAL A 419 14.05 -1.49 -1.30
C VAL A 419 13.51 -1.01 -2.65
N CYS A 420 13.96 0.15 -3.14
CA CYS A 420 13.50 0.74 -4.40
C CYS A 420 13.65 -0.24 -5.58
N PRO A 421 12.62 -0.42 -6.43
CA PRO A 421 12.68 -1.24 -7.64
C PRO A 421 13.85 -0.86 -8.55
N SER A 422 14.44 -1.86 -9.23
CA SER A 422 15.61 -1.69 -10.11
C SER A 422 15.47 -0.52 -11.08
N ASP A 423 14.31 -0.44 -11.72
CA ASP A 423 14.02 0.49 -12.82
C ASP A 423 13.80 1.94 -12.34
N LEU A 424 13.66 2.12 -11.01
CA LEU A 424 13.47 3.41 -10.34
C LEU A 424 14.70 3.85 -9.51
N LYS A 425 15.62 2.93 -9.22
CA LYS A 425 16.69 3.11 -8.23
C LYS A 425 17.84 3.98 -8.76
N VAL A 426 18.13 5.07 -8.04
CA VAL A 426 19.32 5.90 -8.29
C VAL A 426 20.49 5.35 -7.47
N VAL A 427 21.54 4.91 -8.16
CA VAL A 427 22.76 4.35 -7.57
C VAL A 427 23.92 5.32 -7.78
N LEU A 428 24.64 5.65 -6.70
CA LEU A 428 25.97 6.27 -6.80
C LEU A 428 27.05 5.20 -6.70
N SER A 429 28.00 5.26 -7.64
CA SER A 429 29.23 4.46 -7.59
C SER A 429 30.14 4.98 -6.50
N ALA A 430 30.44 4.18 -5.48
CA ALA A 430 31.50 4.47 -4.54
C ALA A 430 32.88 4.19 -5.18
N ALA A 431 33.91 4.94 -4.77
CA ALA A 431 35.27 4.82 -5.31
C ALA A 431 35.88 3.40 -5.20
N ASN A 432 35.35 2.56 -4.29
CA ASN A 432 35.79 1.19 -4.04
C ASN A 432 35.05 0.13 -4.89
N GLY A 433 34.27 0.54 -5.90
CA GLY A 433 33.60 -0.37 -6.85
C GLY A 433 32.24 -0.94 -6.38
N GLY A 434 31.80 -0.62 -5.16
CA GLY A 434 30.41 -0.85 -4.73
C GLY A 434 29.46 0.28 -5.18
N GLY A 435 28.17 -0.01 -5.31
CA GLY A 435 27.14 0.99 -5.61
C GLY A 435 26.15 1.13 -4.46
N ALA A 436 25.91 2.37 -4.00
CA ALA A 436 24.92 2.66 -2.97
C ALA A 436 23.64 3.25 -3.60
N ALA A 437 22.48 2.72 -3.23
CA ALA A 437 21.20 3.33 -3.59
C ALA A 437 20.95 4.57 -2.72
N VAL A 438 20.70 5.72 -3.34
CA VAL A 438 20.59 7.01 -2.63
C VAL A 438 19.25 7.72 -2.82
N ALA A 439 18.48 7.30 -3.83
CA ALA A 439 17.15 7.83 -4.10
C ALA A 439 16.31 6.84 -4.95
N CYS A 440 15.01 7.07 -5.00
CA CYS A 440 14.04 6.30 -5.78
C CYS A 440 13.18 7.23 -6.65
N LYS A 441 13.24 7.07 -7.97
CA LYS A 441 12.41 7.83 -8.92
C LYS A 441 10.93 7.45 -8.79
N SER A 442 10.03 8.40 -9.06
CA SER A 442 8.66 8.04 -9.40
C SER A 442 8.59 7.45 -10.81
N ALA A 443 7.49 6.78 -11.15
CA ALA A 443 7.30 6.23 -12.49
C ALA A 443 7.18 7.32 -13.58
N CYS A 444 6.83 8.56 -13.22
CA CYS A 444 6.91 9.68 -14.15
C CYS A 444 8.38 10.00 -14.46
N GLU A 445 9.22 10.17 -13.43
CA GLU A 445 10.65 10.50 -13.55
C GLU A 445 11.53 9.38 -14.14
N ALA A 446 11.03 8.14 -14.13
CA ALA A 446 11.69 7.00 -14.74
C ALA A 446 11.31 6.79 -16.22
N PHE A 447 10.05 7.05 -16.59
CA PHE A 447 9.51 6.60 -17.89
C PHE A 447 8.83 7.68 -18.74
N GLY A 448 8.63 8.91 -18.22
CA GLY A 448 8.02 10.05 -18.91
C GLY A 448 6.62 9.82 -19.50
N SER A 449 5.99 8.69 -19.18
CA SER A 449 4.83 8.19 -19.91
C SER A 449 3.52 8.81 -19.39
N PRO A 450 2.57 9.20 -20.26
CA PRO A 450 1.35 9.91 -19.86
C PRO A 450 0.55 9.24 -18.74
N GLN A 451 0.49 7.90 -18.69
CA GLN A 451 -0.22 7.16 -17.64
C GLN A 451 0.46 7.20 -16.26
N TYR A 452 1.73 7.59 -16.16
CA TYR A 452 2.45 7.76 -14.88
C TYR A 452 2.56 9.24 -14.48
N CYS A 453 2.70 10.13 -15.46
CA CYS A 453 2.74 11.58 -15.25
C CYS A 453 1.34 12.24 -15.21
N CYS A 454 0.27 11.44 -15.27
CA CYS A 454 -1.13 11.89 -15.36
C CYS A 454 -1.34 13.05 -16.34
N SER A 455 -0.87 12.88 -17.59
CA SER A 455 -0.87 13.94 -18.61
C SER A 455 -1.61 13.52 -19.88
N GLY A 456 -1.97 14.50 -20.72
CA GLY A 456 -2.71 14.26 -21.97
C GLY A 456 -4.03 13.52 -21.73
N ALA A 457 -4.18 12.33 -22.34
CA ALA A 457 -5.36 11.47 -22.15
C ALA A 457 -5.57 11.00 -20.69
N TYR A 458 -4.52 11.05 -19.86
CA TYR A 458 -4.54 10.71 -18.44
C TYR A 458 -4.64 11.95 -17.52
N GLY A 459 -4.90 13.13 -18.08
CA GLY A 459 -4.97 14.42 -17.36
C GLY A 459 -6.19 14.63 -16.46
N ASN A 460 -6.71 13.58 -15.81
CA ASN A 460 -7.75 13.67 -14.78
C ASN A 460 -7.82 12.39 -13.92
N PRO A 461 -8.37 12.46 -12.68
CA PRO A 461 -8.51 11.29 -11.78
C PRO A 461 -9.39 10.16 -12.31
N SER A 462 -10.23 10.39 -13.34
CA SER A 462 -11.05 9.32 -13.92
C SER A 462 -10.24 8.43 -14.87
N THR A 463 -9.19 8.95 -15.51
CA THR A 463 -8.36 8.24 -16.50
C THR A 463 -6.97 7.86 -15.99
N CYS A 464 -6.26 8.73 -15.26
CA CYS A 464 -5.08 8.28 -14.51
C CYS A 464 -5.52 7.35 -13.38
N LYS A 465 -4.76 6.28 -13.13
CA LYS A 465 -5.01 5.32 -12.05
C LYS A 465 -3.70 4.96 -11.35
N PRO A 466 -3.76 4.50 -10.09
CA PRO A 466 -2.62 3.88 -9.45
C PRO A 466 -2.01 2.79 -10.33
N SER A 467 -0.69 2.71 -10.25
CA SER A 467 0.15 1.70 -10.91
C SER A 467 0.96 0.96 -9.85
N ALA A 468 1.52 -0.21 -10.18
CA ALA A 468 2.38 -0.96 -9.25
C ALA A 468 3.51 -0.10 -8.64
N TYR A 469 4.04 0.89 -9.39
CA TYR A 469 5.07 1.80 -8.90
C TYR A 469 4.55 2.85 -7.91
N SER A 470 3.37 3.46 -8.13
CA SER A 470 2.77 4.35 -7.13
C SER A 470 2.28 3.55 -5.92
N GLU A 471 1.76 2.34 -6.14
CA GLU A 471 1.37 1.43 -5.07
C GLU A 471 2.57 0.98 -4.22
N PHE A 472 3.79 0.86 -4.76
CA PHE A 472 5.01 0.67 -3.95
C PHE A 472 5.18 1.81 -2.93
N PHE A 473 5.18 3.06 -3.39
CA PHE A 473 5.28 4.24 -2.52
C PHE A 473 4.12 4.29 -1.50
N LYS A 474 2.88 4.02 -1.94
CA LYS A 474 1.69 4.08 -1.10
C LYS A 474 1.61 2.97 -0.05
N ASN A 475 2.04 1.75 -0.38
CA ASN A 475 2.06 0.63 0.56
C ASN A 475 3.14 0.81 1.64
N ALA A 476 4.23 1.53 1.34
CA ALA A 476 5.27 1.83 2.32
C ALA A 476 4.93 3.07 3.17
N CYS A 477 4.35 4.10 2.55
CA CYS A 477 4.05 5.40 3.15
C CYS A 477 2.57 5.80 2.93
N PRO A 478 1.62 5.21 3.69
CA PRO A 478 0.18 5.35 3.42
C PRO A 478 -0.35 6.78 3.51
N ARG A 479 0.31 7.64 4.29
CA ARG A 479 -0.07 9.03 4.57
C ARG A 479 0.77 10.05 3.80
N ALA A 480 1.33 9.64 2.66
CA ALA A 480 1.98 10.50 1.67
C ALA A 480 1.29 10.34 0.29
N TYR A 481 1.39 11.36 -0.56
CA TYR A 481 0.99 11.28 -1.97
C TYR A 481 1.93 10.35 -2.74
N SER A 482 1.37 9.34 -3.43
CA SER A 482 2.15 8.39 -4.24
C SER A 482 2.13 8.65 -5.75
N TYR A 483 1.18 9.46 -6.22
CA TYR A 483 1.04 9.95 -7.59
C TYR A 483 0.09 11.16 -7.62
N ALA A 484 0.02 11.87 -8.74
CA ALA A 484 -0.62 13.19 -8.84
C ALA A 484 -2.13 13.26 -8.48
N TYR A 485 -2.84 12.14 -8.36
CA TYR A 485 -4.25 12.09 -7.94
C TYR A 485 -4.50 11.11 -6.77
N ASP A 486 -3.59 11.05 -5.80
CA ASP A 486 -3.73 10.30 -4.54
C ASP A 486 -4.52 11.09 -3.46
N ASP A 487 -5.58 11.79 -3.88
CA ASP A 487 -6.24 12.84 -3.09
C ASP A 487 -6.89 12.34 -1.79
N ALA A 488 -7.66 11.26 -1.89
CA ALA A 488 -8.60 10.76 -0.87
C ALA A 488 -7.95 10.26 0.43
N THR A 489 -6.63 10.08 0.47
CA THR A 489 -5.89 9.59 1.66
C THR A 489 -4.62 10.39 1.99
N SER A 490 -4.27 11.38 1.15
CA SER A 490 -2.97 12.08 1.24
C SER A 490 -3.10 13.57 1.52
N THR A 491 -4.27 14.18 1.29
CA THR A 491 -4.51 15.59 1.66
C THR A 491 -4.83 15.69 3.15
N PHE A 492 -4.09 16.50 3.90
CA PHE A 492 -4.39 16.79 5.30
C PHE A 492 -4.71 18.28 5.48
N THR A 493 -5.59 18.58 6.44
CA THR A 493 -6.03 19.96 6.70
C THR A 493 -5.99 20.31 8.17
N CYS A 494 -5.73 21.58 8.47
CA CYS A 494 -5.66 22.15 9.82
C CYS A 494 -5.85 23.67 9.74
N ALA A 495 -6.27 24.33 10.81
CA ALA A 495 -6.46 25.79 10.81
C ALA A 495 -5.69 26.45 11.94
N GLY A 496 -4.87 27.45 11.61
CA GLY A 496 -4.09 28.22 12.58
C GLY A 496 -3.07 27.37 13.33
N ALA A 497 -2.25 26.61 12.61
CA ALA A 497 -1.23 25.73 13.18
C ALA A 497 0.20 26.18 12.84
N ASN A 498 1.11 25.90 13.76
CA ASN A 498 2.55 25.84 13.49
C ASN A 498 2.90 24.45 12.94
N TYR A 499 4.05 24.29 12.28
CA TYR A 499 4.39 23.03 11.61
C TYR A 499 5.81 22.55 11.97
N LEU A 500 5.95 21.27 12.33
CA LEU A 500 7.23 20.60 12.54
C LEU A 500 7.51 19.65 11.37
N ILE A 501 8.50 19.99 10.54
CA ILE A 501 9.05 19.14 9.48
C ILE A 501 10.27 18.42 10.06
N THR A 502 10.29 17.09 10.02
CA THR A 502 11.40 16.25 10.53
C THR A 502 11.93 15.34 9.44
N PHE A 503 13.24 15.40 9.18
CA PHE A 503 13.97 14.44 8.34
C PHE A 503 14.49 13.26 9.18
N CYS A 504 14.41 12.04 8.65
CA CYS A 504 14.67 10.78 9.37
C CYS A 504 14.00 10.69 10.76
N PRO A 505 12.67 10.90 10.86
CA PRO A 505 11.92 10.81 12.12
C PRO A 505 12.01 9.42 12.73
N SER A 506 12.09 9.33 14.06
CA SER A 506 12.07 8.04 14.76
C SER A 506 10.64 7.49 14.92
N THR A 507 10.50 6.18 14.93
CA THR A 507 9.21 5.48 15.13
C THR A 507 8.58 5.79 16.50
N ALA A 508 9.37 6.23 17.49
CA ALA A 508 8.86 6.72 18.76
C ALA A 508 7.89 7.92 18.64
N SER A 509 8.02 8.74 17.58
CA SER A 509 7.12 9.88 17.31
C SER A 509 5.70 9.49 16.91
N GLN A 510 5.41 8.20 16.65
CA GLN A 510 4.05 7.70 16.35
C GLN A 510 3.03 8.01 17.47
N LYS A 511 3.48 8.09 18.74
CA LYS A 511 2.61 8.11 19.93
C LYS A 511 1.85 9.41 20.24
N SER A 512 2.03 10.49 19.47
CA SER A 512 1.47 11.82 19.79
C SER A 512 0.53 12.42 18.73
N SER A 513 0.32 11.77 17.59
CA SER A 513 -0.49 12.32 16.48
C SER A 513 -1.97 11.94 16.58
N GLY A 514 -2.85 12.92 16.38
CA GLY A 514 -4.31 12.76 16.46
C GLY A 514 -4.93 11.83 15.40
N VAL A 515 -6.16 11.38 15.67
CA VAL A 515 -6.92 10.44 14.83
C VAL A 515 -7.80 11.20 13.84
N ASN A 516 -7.68 10.84 12.56
CA ASN A 516 -8.47 11.39 11.46
C ASN A 516 -9.69 10.49 11.20
N SER A 517 -10.89 11.05 10.99
CA SER A 517 -12.11 10.25 10.72
C SER A 517 -12.19 9.63 9.31
N GLN A 518 -11.41 10.12 8.34
CA GLN A 518 -11.37 9.65 6.96
C GLN A 518 -10.11 8.82 6.68
N ALA A 519 -8.98 9.16 7.30
CA ALA A 519 -7.77 8.31 7.36
C ALA A 519 -7.74 7.42 8.63
N ALA A 520 -8.90 7.08 9.19
CA ALA A 520 -9.07 6.45 10.53
C ALA A 520 -8.41 5.08 10.72
N GLY A 521 -8.09 4.40 9.61
CA GLY A 521 -7.45 3.08 9.62
C GLY A 521 -6.06 3.05 8.97
N LEU A 522 -5.47 4.20 8.62
CA LEU A 522 -4.16 4.25 7.94
C LEU A 522 -3.05 4.71 8.90
N PRO A 523 -2.06 3.86 9.20
CA PRO A 523 -0.93 4.22 10.07
C PRO A 523 0.10 5.11 9.35
N LEU A 524 0.98 5.77 10.10
CA LEU A 524 2.08 6.60 9.54
C LEU A 524 3.17 5.75 8.87
N VAL A 525 3.38 4.53 9.36
CA VAL A 525 4.17 3.49 8.72
C VAL A 525 3.26 2.30 8.54
N ASN A 526 3.28 1.65 7.38
CA ASN A 526 2.62 0.36 7.25
C ASN A 526 3.46 -0.71 7.94
N ASP A 527 3.22 -0.96 9.23
CA ASP A 527 3.97 -1.91 10.06
C ASP A 527 3.89 -3.37 9.57
N THR A 528 3.12 -3.68 8.53
CA THR A 528 3.18 -4.97 7.82
C THR A 528 4.35 -5.10 6.85
N MET A 529 5.09 -4.02 6.60
CA MET A 529 6.28 -3.96 5.75
C MET A 529 7.53 -3.76 6.64
N VAL A 530 8.24 -4.85 6.96
CA VAL A 530 9.43 -4.80 7.81
C VAL A 530 10.64 -4.33 6.98
N PHE A 531 10.91 -3.03 7.03
CA PHE A 531 12.09 -2.43 6.39
C PHE A 531 13.31 -2.53 7.33
N LEU A 532 14.12 -3.58 7.14
CA LEU A 532 15.37 -3.77 7.87
C LEU A 532 16.47 -2.84 7.33
N GLY A 533 16.40 -1.56 7.71
CA GLY A 533 17.59 -0.71 7.77
C GLY A 533 18.51 -1.23 8.89
N GLY A 534 19.81 -1.30 8.62
CA GLY A 534 20.78 -1.81 9.60
C GLY A 534 21.14 -0.75 10.63
N ASP A 535 20.47 -0.77 11.79
CA ASP A 535 20.97 -0.08 12.98
C ASP A 535 22.24 -0.79 13.47
N SER A 536 23.28 -0.01 13.79
CA SER A 536 24.53 -0.52 14.33
C SER A 536 24.38 -0.90 15.80
N GLU A 537 25.02 -2.00 16.21
CA GLU A 537 25.13 -2.40 17.60
C GLU A 537 25.96 -1.36 18.38
N ASP A 538 25.41 -0.83 19.49
CA ASP A 538 26.18 -0.07 20.47
C ASP A 538 25.68 -0.41 21.88
N ASP A 539 26.36 -1.36 22.51
CA ASP A 539 26.08 -1.83 23.87
C ASP A 539 26.70 -0.86 24.88
N THR A 540 25.93 -0.32 25.82
CA THR A 540 26.49 0.01 27.15
C THR A 540 25.42 0.12 28.23
N SER A 541 25.52 -0.73 29.25
CA SER A 541 24.74 -0.64 30.47
C SER A 541 25.40 0.29 31.49
N SER A 542 24.59 1.09 32.20
CA SER A 542 24.96 1.54 33.55
C SER A 542 23.72 1.91 34.37
N SER A 543 23.66 1.41 35.61
CA SER A 543 22.54 1.59 36.53
C SER A 543 22.94 2.48 37.71
N ALA A 544 22.12 3.47 38.06
CA ALA A 544 22.19 4.20 39.32
C ALA A 544 20.79 4.67 39.74
N ALA A 545 20.56 4.89 41.03
CA ALA A 545 19.22 5.16 41.58
C ALA A 545 19.20 6.21 42.70
N SER A 546 17.99 6.79 42.88
CA SER A 546 17.45 7.33 44.15
C SER A 546 17.76 8.76 44.62
N LEU A 547 16.78 9.28 45.39
CA LEU A 547 16.83 10.35 46.42
C LEU A 547 16.74 11.85 46.02
N ALA A 548 15.50 12.28 45.77
CA ALA A 548 14.78 13.39 46.43
C ALA A 548 15.50 14.61 47.05
N ALA A 549 15.06 15.83 46.67
CA ALA A 549 14.84 16.97 47.57
C ALA A 549 13.88 18.04 46.99
N ALA A 550 13.21 18.77 47.88
CA ALA A 550 12.47 20.05 47.67
C ALA A 550 12.89 21.00 48.84
N PRO A 551 12.49 22.29 49.01
CA PRO A 551 11.31 23.05 48.54
C PRO A 551 11.73 24.36 47.77
N ARG A 552 11.03 25.51 47.60
CA ARG A 552 9.91 26.18 48.33
C ARG A 552 9.00 27.06 47.43
N ARG A 553 7.68 26.85 47.60
CA ARG A 553 6.57 27.82 47.76
C ARG A 553 6.73 29.30 47.33
N ALA A 554 5.73 29.76 46.58
CA ALA A 554 4.88 30.89 47.00
C ALA A 554 3.40 30.50 46.80
N LEU A 555 2.47 31.14 47.52
CA LEU A 555 1.03 30.79 47.53
C LEU A 555 0.20 32.07 47.60
N SER A 556 -1.03 32.06 47.06
CA SER A 556 -2.20 32.71 47.70
C SER A 556 -3.53 32.27 47.05
N PHE A 557 -4.53 32.03 47.90
CA PHE A 557 -5.93 31.77 47.55
C PHE A 557 -6.76 33.05 47.75
N ALA A 558 -7.92 33.16 47.09
CA ALA A 558 -9.18 33.57 47.75
C ALA A 558 -10.40 33.48 46.81
N LEU A 559 -11.07 32.32 46.75
CA LEU A 559 -12.42 32.21 46.18
C LEU A 559 -13.46 32.11 47.32
N ALA A 560 -13.73 33.23 48.00
CA ALA A 560 -14.48 33.22 49.26
C ALA A 560 -15.37 34.47 49.52
N LEU A 561 -15.93 35.10 48.48
CA LEU A 561 -16.86 36.25 48.61
C LEU A 561 -18.19 36.07 47.85
N LEU A 562 -18.64 34.82 47.65
CA LEU A 562 -19.91 34.51 46.96
C LEU A 562 -21.15 34.46 47.89
N THR A 563 -21.00 34.76 49.18
CA THR A 563 -22.01 34.46 50.21
C THR A 563 -22.65 35.68 50.88
N LEU A 564 -22.27 36.91 50.52
CA LEU A 564 -22.83 38.14 51.13
C LEU A 564 -23.73 38.95 50.16
N SER A 565 -23.54 38.83 48.85
CA SER A 565 -24.35 39.53 47.84
C SER A 565 -25.75 38.94 47.64
N LEU A 566 -25.95 37.65 47.94
CA LEU A 566 -27.23 36.94 47.78
C LEU A 566 -28.28 37.24 48.88
N LEU A 567 -27.96 38.04 49.90
CA LEU A 567 -28.92 38.45 50.95
C LEU A 567 -29.44 39.89 50.83
N LEU A 568 -28.82 40.76 50.01
CA LEU A 568 -29.06 42.21 50.07
C LEU A 568 -29.89 42.83 48.93
N LEU A 569 -30.23 42.08 47.87
CA LEU A 569 -31.16 42.57 46.84
C LEU A 569 -32.44 41.73 46.69
N LYS A 570 -32.79 40.93 47.70
CA LYS A 570 -34.10 40.28 47.83
C LYS A 570 -35.16 41.21 48.48
N GLN A 571 -34.88 42.51 48.57
CA GLN A 571 -35.66 43.46 49.39
C GLN A 571 -35.87 44.86 48.78
N GLN A 572 -35.71 45.00 47.46
CA GLN A 572 -36.19 46.12 46.63
C GLN A 572 -36.75 45.52 45.33
N LEU A 573 -37.80 44.68 45.34
CA LEU A 573 -39.15 44.78 45.93
C LEU A 573 -40.05 45.85 45.30
N PHE A 574 -41.24 45.36 44.90
CA PHE A 574 -42.36 46.02 44.20
C PHE A 574 -42.12 46.37 42.73
#